data_AF-A0A369Q2W8-F1
#
_entry.id   AF-A0A369Q2W8-F1
#
_cell.length_a   1.000
_cell.length_b   1.000
_cell.length_c   1.000
_cell.angle_alpha   90.00
_cell.angle_beta   90.00
_cell.angle_gamma   90.00
#
_symmetry.space_group_name_H-M   'P 1'
#
loop_
_entity.id
_entity.type
_entity.pdbx_description
1 polymer ?
#
loop_
_entity_poly.entity_id
_entity_poly.type
_entity_poly.pdbx_seq_one_letter_code
_entity_poly.pdbx_strand_id
1 'polypeptide(L)'
;MFDRSWYNRAGVEKVMGFASNEEVARFLNEAPCFERMLVDDGILLFKYWLATDQDRQEERLAERLEDPLKRWKLSPMDLAAREKYAEYSDARETMLRATHTDHAPWTLVNFNDQKRGRLTLIRDLLDRLPNYDIAPPDIVFPPLGHEPLVEEYRVVAPLKDYVVE
;
A
#
# COMPACT_ATOMS: atom_id res chain seq x y z
N MET A 1 -1.05 5.43 -6.57
CA MET A 1 -0.40 4.40 -5.72
C MET A 1 0.00 3.25 -6.62
N PHE A 2 1.25 2.80 -6.56
CA PHE A 2 1.71 1.63 -7.30
C PHE A 2 1.76 0.42 -6.35
N ASP A 3 0.94 -0.59 -6.63
CA ASP A 3 1.03 -1.92 -6.01
C ASP A 3 2.04 -2.73 -6.82
N ARG A 4 3.24 -2.92 -6.24
CA ARG A 4 4.52 -3.09 -6.96
C ARG A 4 4.93 -1.81 -7.70
N SER A 5 6.04 -1.81 -8.43
CA SER A 5 6.55 -0.62 -9.13
C SER A 5 7.67 -1.00 -10.11
N TRP A 6 8.41 -0.01 -10.63
CA TRP A 6 9.60 -0.22 -11.46
C TRP A 6 10.68 -1.09 -10.78
N TYR A 7 10.62 -1.24 -9.45
CA TYR A 7 11.52 -2.07 -8.66
C TYR A 7 11.42 -3.58 -8.88
N ASN A 8 10.43 -4.08 -9.62
CA ASN A 8 10.38 -5.49 -10.03
C ASN A 8 11.66 -5.94 -10.73
N ARG A 9 12.31 -5.05 -11.50
CA ARG A 9 13.60 -5.29 -12.17
C ARG A 9 14.69 -5.72 -11.21
N ALA A 10 14.79 -5.09 -10.03
CA ALA A 10 15.78 -5.43 -9.01
C ALA A 10 15.34 -6.53 -8.03
N GLY A 11 14.05 -6.90 -8.02
CA GLY A 11 13.47 -7.92 -7.17
C GLY A 11 13.20 -9.22 -7.92
N VAL A 12 11.92 -9.45 -8.27
CA VAL A 12 11.47 -10.70 -8.92
C VAL A 12 12.21 -10.99 -10.22
N GLU A 13 12.46 -9.99 -11.07
CA GLU A 13 13.11 -10.24 -12.37
C GLU A 13 14.57 -10.66 -12.18
N LYS A 14 15.28 -10.08 -11.21
CA LYS A 14 16.63 -10.50 -10.82
C LYS A 14 16.64 -11.94 -10.29
N VAL A 15 15.80 -12.23 -9.30
CA VAL A 15 15.81 -13.52 -8.58
C VAL A 15 15.30 -14.67 -9.44
N MET A 16 14.34 -14.40 -10.32
CA MET A 16 13.78 -15.41 -11.24
C MET A 16 14.53 -15.49 -12.57
N GLY A 17 15.53 -14.63 -12.81
CA GLY A 17 16.32 -14.63 -14.04
C GLY A 17 15.54 -14.13 -15.26
N PHE A 18 14.56 -13.26 -15.06
CA PHE A 18 13.82 -12.59 -16.16
C PHE A 18 14.54 -11.35 -16.69
N ALA A 19 15.57 -10.89 -15.99
CA ALA A 19 16.47 -9.83 -16.44
C ALA A 19 17.93 -10.26 -16.30
N SER A 20 18.78 -9.79 -17.20
CA SER A 20 20.23 -10.03 -17.12
C SER A 20 20.86 -9.21 -15.99
N ASN A 21 22.03 -9.62 -15.50
CA ASN A 21 22.75 -8.87 -14.47
C ASN A 21 23.11 -7.45 -14.94
N GLU A 22 23.39 -7.26 -16.23
CA GLU A 22 23.67 -5.95 -16.83
C GLU A 22 22.42 -5.05 -16.83
N GLU A 23 21.24 -5.60 -17.15
CA GLU A 23 19.98 -4.87 -17.09
C GLU A 23 19.64 -4.45 -15.66
N VAL A 24 19.82 -5.36 -14.70
CA VAL A 24 19.59 -5.07 -13.28
C VAL A 24 20.56 -4.00 -12.78
N ALA A 25 21.85 -4.13 -13.08
CA ALA A 25 22.86 -3.15 -12.69
C ALA A 25 22.58 -1.76 -13.29
N ARG A 26 22.19 -1.71 -14.56
CA ARG A 26 21.78 -0.47 -15.22
C ARG A 26 20.57 0.17 -14.54
N PHE A 27 19.53 -0.62 -14.29
CA PHE A 27 18.35 -0.15 -13.57
C PHE A 27 18.68 0.42 -12.19
N LEU A 28 19.54 -0.24 -11.41
CA LEU A 28 19.93 0.22 -10.09
C LEU A 28 20.70 1.56 -10.12
N ASN A 29 21.41 1.85 -11.22
CA ASN A 29 22.06 3.14 -11.43
C ASN A 29 21.09 4.22 -11.93
N GLU A 30 20.14 3.87 -12.80
CA GLU A 30 19.20 4.82 -13.43
C GLU A 30 18.02 5.19 -12.53
N ALA A 31 17.53 4.26 -11.69
CA ALA A 31 16.35 4.46 -10.87
C ALA A 31 16.47 5.69 -9.94
N PRO A 32 17.58 5.92 -9.19
CA PRO A 32 17.72 7.11 -8.36
C PRO A 32 17.68 8.42 -9.15
N CYS A 33 18.21 8.43 -10.39
CA CYS A 33 18.17 9.59 -11.28
C CYS A 33 16.74 9.89 -11.74
N PHE A 34 16.01 8.85 -12.16
CA PHE A 34 14.60 8.97 -12.52
C PHE A 34 13.75 9.50 -11.34
N GLU A 35 13.97 8.96 -10.15
CA GLU A 35 13.28 9.41 -8.94
C GLU A 35 13.58 10.87 -8.60
N ARG A 36 14.83 11.29 -8.79
CA ARG A 36 15.23 12.69 -8.61
C ARG A 36 14.47 13.60 -9.55
N MET A 37 14.33 13.23 -10.83
CA MET A 37 13.57 14.01 -11.79
C MET A 37 12.10 14.20 -11.35
N LEU A 38 11.47 13.16 -10.79
CA LEU A 38 10.11 13.26 -10.26
C LEU A 38 10.03 14.22 -9.07
N VAL A 39 10.95 14.07 -8.11
CA VAL A 39 10.97 14.91 -6.90
C VAL A 39 11.28 16.37 -7.22
N ASP A 40 12.22 16.63 -8.14
CA ASP A 40 12.58 17.98 -8.59
C ASP A 40 11.41 18.69 -9.30
N ASP A 41 10.50 17.94 -9.94
CA ASP A 41 9.26 18.45 -10.55
C ASP A 41 8.10 18.60 -9.54
N GLY A 42 8.38 18.44 -8.24
CA GLY A 42 7.43 18.66 -7.15
C GLY A 42 6.60 17.44 -6.75
N ILE A 43 6.91 16.24 -7.27
CA ILE A 43 6.23 15.01 -6.86
C ILE A 43 6.74 14.56 -5.49
N LEU A 44 5.84 14.46 -4.52
CA LEU A 44 6.14 13.82 -3.24
C LEU A 44 6.19 12.30 -3.42
N LEU A 45 7.41 11.75 -3.52
CA LEU A 45 7.63 10.32 -3.75
C LEU A 45 7.88 9.56 -2.44
N PHE A 46 6.95 8.65 -2.10
CA PHE A 46 7.04 7.80 -0.91
C PHE A 46 7.25 6.34 -1.31
N LYS A 47 8.33 5.72 -0.81
CA LYS A 47 8.68 4.32 -1.08
C LYS A 47 8.59 3.49 0.20
N TYR A 48 7.69 2.50 0.20
CA TYR A 48 7.47 1.62 1.36
C TYR A 48 7.81 0.17 1.02
N TRP A 49 8.61 -0.46 1.86
CA TRP A 49 8.82 -1.91 1.84
C TRP A 49 8.10 -2.55 3.03
N LEU A 50 7.13 -3.43 2.75
CA LEU A 50 6.39 -4.15 3.77
C LEU A 50 7.18 -5.40 4.18
N ALA A 51 7.97 -5.28 5.26
CA ALA A 51 8.80 -6.36 5.76
C ALA A 51 7.94 -7.44 6.43
N THR A 52 8.08 -8.69 5.99
CA THR A 52 7.43 -9.85 6.59
C THR A 52 8.47 -10.95 6.72
N ASP A 53 8.56 -11.53 7.90
CA ASP A 53 9.46 -12.64 8.19
C ASP A 53 8.97 -13.91 7.46
N GLN A 54 9.90 -14.81 7.14
CA GLN A 54 9.57 -16.00 6.35
C GLN A 54 8.51 -16.86 7.05
N ASP A 55 8.58 -17.01 8.37
CA ASP A 55 7.59 -17.76 9.15
C ASP A 55 6.16 -17.20 8.98
N ARG A 56 5.99 -15.87 9.00
CA ARG A 56 4.70 -15.23 8.77
C ARG A 56 4.26 -15.36 7.32
N GLN A 57 5.19 -15.36 6.37
CA GLN A 57 4.89 -15.60 4.96
C GLN A 57 4.36 -17.03 4.76
N GLU A 58 5.00 -18.02 5.36
CA GLU A 58 4.60 -19.43 5.35
C GLU A 58 3.18 -19.63 5.89
N GLU A 59 2.90 -19.09 7.08
CA GLU A 59 1.56 -19.15 7.70
C GLU A 59 0.49 -18.59 6.76
N ARG A 60 0.77 -17.46 6.09
CA ARG A 60 -0.18 -16.81 5.17
C ARG A 60 -0.37 -17.60 3.87
N LEU A 61 0.67 -18.24 3.35
CA LEU A 61 0.56 -19.08 2.16
C LEU A 61 -0.26 -20.34 2.46
N ALA A 62 -0.04 -20.96 3.63
CA ALA A 62 -0.84 -22.08 4.11
C ALA A 62 -2.32 -21.69 4.29
N GLU A 63 -2.61 -20.57 4.97
CA GLU A 63 -3.98 -20.05 5.12
C GLU A 63 -4.67 -19.85 3.77
N ARG A 64 -3.96 -19.28 2.78
CA ARG A 64 -4.50 -19.08 1.43
C ARG A 64 -4.78 -20.39 0.71
N LEU A 65 -3.97 -21.42 0.95
CA LEU A 65 -4.14 -22.73 0.34
C LEU A 65 -5.40 -23.43 0.87
N GLU A 66 -5.67 -23.27 2.17
CA GLU A 66 -6.81 -23.86 2.87
C GLU A 66 -8.12 -23.10 2.61
N ASP A 67 -8.07 -21.77 2.51
CA ASP A 67 -9.25 -20.91 2.31
C ASP A 67 -9.70 -20.90 0.83
N PRO A 68 -10.88 -21.46 0.49
CA PRO A 68 -11.38 -21.52 -0.88
C PRO A 68 -11.56 -20.15 -1.54
N LEU A 69 -11.81 -19.09 -0.75
CA LEU A 69 -12.02 -17.73 -1.26
C LEU A 69 -10.70 -17.01 -1.56
N LYS A 70 -9.57 -17.52 -1.05
CA LYS A 70 -8.24 -16.92 -1.24
C LYS A 70 -7.32 -17.76 -2.12
N ARG A 71 -7.60 -19.04 -2.31
CA ARG A 71 -6.75 -20.00 -3.03
C ARG A 71 -6.34 -19.55 -4.42
N TRP A 72 -7.23 -18.86 -5.14
CA TRP A 72 -6.96 -18.31 -6.48
C TRP A 72 -5.82 -17.29 -6.52
N LYS A 73 -5.41 -16.74 -5.36
CA LYS A 73 -4.29 -15.79 -5.24
C LYS A 73 -2.93 -16.49 -5.16
N LEU A 74 -2.88 -17.82 -5.11
CA LEU A 74 -1.64 -18.58 -5.16
C LEU A 74 -1.29 -18.92 -6.60
N SER A 75 -0.07 -18.60 -6.99
CA SER A 75 0.48 -18.91 -8.31
C SER A 75 1.71 -19.82 -8.19
N PRO A 76 2.11 -20.50 -9.28
CA PRO A 76 3.39 -21.23 -9.33
C PRO A 76 4.59 -20.33 -9.00
N MET A 77 4.50 -19.03 -9.33
CA MET A 77 5.53 -18.05 -9.02
C MET A 77 5.69 -17.86 -7.51
N ASP A 78 4.59 -17.86 -6.75
CA ASP A 78 4.64 -17.72 -5.29
C ASP A 78 5.35 -18.91 -4.63
N LEU A 79 5.14 -20.12 -5.17
CA LEU A 79 5.82 -21.33 -4.70
C LEU A 79 7.33 -21.29 -5.00
N ALA A 80 7.71 -20.87 -6.21
CA ALA A 80 9.11 -20.70 -6.56
C ALA A 80 9.78 -19.58 -5.73
N ALA A 81 9.05 -18.50 -5.45
CA ALA A 81 9.58 -17.39 -4.66
C ALA A 81 9.78 -17.76 -3.19
N ARG A 82 8.93 -18.63 -2.66
CA ARG A 82 9.03 -19.19 -1.30
C ARG A 82 10.36 -19.89 -1.05
N GLU A 83 10.83 -20.71 -2.00
CA GLU A 83 12.12 -21.42 -1.90
C GLU A 83 13.32 -20.48 -1.98
N LYS A 84 13.15 -19.30 -2.59
CA LYS A 84 14.20 -18.31 -2.84
C LYS A 84 14.20 -17.14 -1.85
N TYR A 85 13.66 -17.31 -0.64
CA TYR A 85 13.53 -16.22 0.35
C TYR A 85 14.85 -15.48 0.62
N ALA A 86 15.96 -16.22 0.74
CA ALA A 86 17.28 -15.63 0.95
C ALA A 86 17.74 -14.79 -0.26
N GLU A 87 17.58 -15.30 -1.48
CA GLU A 87 17.92 -14.57 -2.71
C GLU A 87 17.10 -13.28 -2.86
N TYR A 88 15.80 -13.32 -2.53
CA TYR A 88 14.94 -12.14 -2.47
C TYR A 88 15.39 -11.14 -1.40
N SER A 89 15.88 -11.63 -0.26
CA SER A 89 16.40 -10.79 0.81
C SER A 89 17.68 -10.07 0.35
N ASP A 90 18.61 -10.77 -0.29
CA ASP A 90 19.84 -10.19 -0.83
C ASP A 90 19.56 -9.19 -1.97
N ALA A 91 18.60 -9.53 -2.84
CA ALA A 91 18.12 -8.64 -3.89
C ALA A 91 17.53 -7.35 -3.30
N ARG A 92 16.69 -7.45 -2.27
CA ARG A 92 16.17 -6.30 -1.52
C ARG A 92 17.30 -5.45 -0.93
N GLU A 93 18.26 -6.05 -0.22
CA GLU A 93 19.37 -5.28 0.39
C GLU A 93 20.21 -4.54 -0.66
N THR A 94 20.46 -5.18 -1.80
CA THR A 94 21.15 -4.55 -2.93
C THR A 94 20.36 -3.36 -3.47
N MET A 95 19.05 -3.56 -3.69
CA MET A 95 18.15 -2.52 -4.19
C MET A 95 18.05 -1.35 -3.22
N LEU A 96 17.85 -1.60 -1.92
CA LEU A 96 17.78 -0.57 -0.89
C LEU A 96 19.09 0.21 -0.83
N ARG A 97 20.25 -0.46 -0.85
CA ARG A 97 21.55 0.21 -0.85
C ARG A 97 21.75 1.16 -2.03
N ALA A 98 21.31 0.76 -3.22
CA ALA A 98 21.46 1.57 -4.42
C ALA A 98 20.44 2.73 -4.50
N THR A 99 19.26 2.57 -3.91
CA THR A 99 18.13 3.47 -4.18
C THR A 99 17.53 4.15 -2.95
N HIS A 100 18.01 3.85 -1.74
CA HIS A 100 17.72 4.66 -0.56
C HIS A 100 18.57 5.92 -0.61
N THR A 101 17.94 7.03 -0.98
CA THR A 101 18.61 8.33 -1.19
C THR A 101 17.89 9.41 -0.41
N ASP A 102 18.58 10.54 -0.14
CA ASP A 102 18.01 11.63 0.64
C ASP A 102 16.76 12.25 -0.01
N HIS A 103 16.72 12.33 -1.34
CA HIS A 103 15.59 12.88 -2.09
C HIS A 103 14.44 11.88 -2.27
N ALA A 104 14.71 10.58 -2.22
CA ALA A 104 13.71 9.53 -2.32
C ALA A 104 14.05 8.36 -1.37
N PRO A 105 13.80 8.53 -0.05
CA PRO A 105 14.17 7.51 0.94
C PRO A 105 13.19 6.34 0.93
N TRP A 106 13.72 5.15 1.15
CA TRP A 106 12.92 3.97 1.49
C TRP A 106 12.50 3.97 2.95
N THR A 107 11.27 3.54 3.21
CA THR A 107 10.71 3.34 4.55
C THR A 107 10.33 1.86 4.73
N LEU A 108 10.93 1.20 5.73
CA LEU A 108 10.62 -0.20 6.03
C LEU A 108 9.49 -0.24 7.07
N VAL A 109 8.44 -1.01 6.79
CA VAL A 109 7.31 -1.19 7.69
C VAL A 109 7.28 -2.64 8.14
N ASN A 110 7.39 -2.88 9.45
CA ASN A 110 7.13 -4.21 9.99
C ASN A 110 5.67 -4.58 9.73
N PHE A 111 5.49 -5.62 8.94
CA PHE A 111 4.20 -6.07 8.46
C PHE A 111 3.89 -7.51 8.90
N ASN A 112 4.57 -8.03 9.93
CA ASN A 112 4.27 -9.33 10.54
C ASN A 112 2.84 -9.35 11.13
N ASP A 113 2.43 -8.27 11.80
CA ASP A 113 1.02 -7.99 12.11
C ASP A 113 0.47 -7.01 11.06
N GLN A 114 -0.41 -7.50 10.18
CA GLN A 114 -0.95 -6.69 9.09
C GLN A 114 -1.82 -5.52 9.56
N LYS A 115 -2.53 -5.65 10.70
CA LYS A 115 -3.38 -4.57 11.21
C LYS A 115 -2.51 -3.44 11.74
N ARG A 116 -1.51 -3.77 12.56
CA ARG A 116 -0.55 -2.80 13.07
C ARG A 116 0.28 -2.19 11.96
N GLY A 117 0.80 -2.99 11.04
CA GLY A 117 1.59 -2.52 9.91
C GLY A 117 0.84 -1.50 9.03
N ARG A 118 -0.46 -1.71 8.78
CA ARG A 118 -1.32 -0.74 8.08
C ARG A 118 -1.42 0.59 8.84
N LEU A 119 -1.72 0.54 10.14
CA LEU A 119 -1.82 1.75 10.96
C LEU A 119 -0.50 2.51 11.03
N THR A 120 0.63 1.79 11.19
CA THR A 120 1.97 2.37 11.21
C THR A 120 2.29 3.07 9.89
N LEU A 121 2.02 2.43 8.75
CA LEU A 121 2.26 3.03 7.43
C LEU A 121 1.39 4.26 7.21
N ILE A 122 0.08 4.16 7.49
CA ILE A 122 -0.86 5.28 7.30
C ILE A 122 -0.42 6.47 8.16
N ARG A 123 -0.03 6.23 9.41
CA ARG A 123 0.48 7.29 10.29
C ARG A 123 1.75 7.95 9.73
N ASP A 124 2.76 7.17 9.35
CA ASP A 124 4.00 7.70 8.76
C ASP A 124 3.72 8.53 7.50
N LEU A 125 2.84 8.05 6.62
CA LEU A 125 2.45 8.78 5.42
C LEU A 125 1.79 10.11 5.78
N LEU A 126 0.81 10.12 6.68
CA LEU A 126 0.09 11.33 7.09
C LEU A 126 1.03 12.33 7.77
N ASP A 127 1.96 11.87 8.61
CA ASP A 127 2.94 12.72 9.31
C ASP A 127 3.91 13.42 8.34
N ARG A 128 4.11 12.85 7.14
CA ARG A 128 5.02 13.39 6.11
C ARG A 128 4.32 14.21 5.04
N LEU A 129 3.00 14.14 4.95
CA LEU A 129 2.25 14.96 3.99
C LEU A 129 2.23 16.41 4.49
N PRO A 130 2.45 17.39 3.60
CA PRO A 130 2.27 18.79 3.97
C PRO A 130 0.82 19.03 4.38
N ASN A 131 0.65 19.75 5.49
CA ASN A 131 -0.67 20.17 5.91
C ASN A 131 -1.18 21.29 4.99
N TYR A 132 -2.32 21.08 4.37
CA TYR A 132 -3.01 22.08 3.58
C TYR A 132 -4.30 22.45 4.31
N ASP A 133 -4.38 23.71 4.76
CA ASP A 133 -5.65 24.25 5.23
C ASP A 133 -6.48 24.63 4.01
N ILE A 134 -7.52 23.84 3.75
CA ILE A 134 -8.48 24.08 2.67
C ILE A 134 -9.77 24.53 3.36
N ALA A 135 -10.07 25.83 3.25
CA ALA A 135 -11.34 26.34 3.75
C ALA A 135 -12.49 25.56 3.09
N PRO A 136 -13.47 25.06 3.88
CA PRO A 136 -14.63 24.42 3.30
C PRO A 136 -15.34 25.42 2.38
N PRO A 137 -15.92 24.96 1.26
CA PRO A 137 -16.70 25.85 0.42
C PRO A 137 -17.85 26.45 1.23
N ASP A 138 -18.11 27.74 1.01
CA ASP A 138 -19.28 28.38 1.61
C ASP A 138 -20.55 27.68 1.14
N ILE A 139 -21.30 27.11 2.09
CA ILE A 139 -22.61 26.53 1.81
C ILE A 139 -23.65 27.62 2.07
N VAL A 140 -24.31 28.08 1.01
CA VAL A 140 -25.52 28.90 1.15
C VAL A 140 -26.63 27.99 1.66
N PHE A 141 -26.94 28.10 2.95
CA PHE A 141 -27.99 27.33 3.61
C PHE A 141 -29.17 28.26 3.96
N PRO A 142 -30.04 28.59 2.98
CA PRO A 142 -31.17 29.46 3.24
C PRO A 142 -32.14 28.77 4.21
N PRO A 143 -32.89 29.54 5.03
CA PRO A 143 -33.95 28.97 5.84
C PRO A 143 -34.98 28.29 4.92
N LEU A 144 -35.63 27.25 5.43
CA LEU A 144 -36.78 26.67 4.75
C LEU A 144 -37.81 27.78 4.49
N GLY A 145 -38.37 27.81 3.28
CA GLY A 145 -39.45 28.75 2.93
C GLY A 145 -40.79 28.44 3.62
N HIS A 146 -40.80 27.43 4.48
CA HIS A 146 -41.94 26.97 5.26
C HIS A 146 -41.44 26.37 6.59
N GLU A 147 -42.35 26.20 7.55
CA GLU A 147 -42.06 25.43 8.77
C GLU A 147 -41.72 23.97 8.44
N PRO A 148 -40.77 23.32 9.15
CA PRO A 148 -40.48 21.91 8.96
C PRO A 148 -41.75 21.05 8.95
N LEU A 149 -41.87 20.20 7.94
CA LEU A 149 -43.03 19.32 7.83
C LEU A 149 -42.90 18.15 8.81
N VAL A 150 -44.02 17.75 9.40
CA VAL A 150 -44.11 16.51 10.17
C VAL A 150 -44.43 15.39 9.19
N GLU A 151 -43.59 14.35 9.19
CA GLU A 151 -43.80 13.15 8.37
C GLU A 151 -45.11 12.45 8.77
N GLU A 152 -45.97 12.18 7.79
CA GLU A 152 -47.23 11.46 7.96
C GLU A 152 -47.28 10.24 7.05
N TYR A 153 -47.24 9.04 7.65
CA TYR A 153 -47.25 7.78 6.92
C TYR A 153 -48.67 7.30 6.62
N ARG A 154 -49.24 7.77 5.51
CA ARG A 154 -50.66 7.51 5.15
C ARG A 154 -50.92 6.17 4.46
N VAL A 155 -49.88 5.45 4.03
CA VAL A 155 -49.99 4.20 3.26
C VAL A 155 -49.57 2.97 4.06
N VAL A 156 -48.44 3.06 4.78
CA VAL A 156 -47.91 1.98 5.62
C VAL A 156 -47.29 2.60 6.87
N ALA A 157 -47.64 2.10 8.05
CA ALA A 157 -47.09 2.58 9.30
C ALA A 157 -45.61 2.16 9.49
N PRO A 158 -44.76 3.01 10.09
CA PRO A 158 -43.41 2.62 10.48
C PRO A 158 -43.46 1.52 11.56
N LEU A 159 -42.38 0.74 11.64
CA LEU A 159 -42.20 -0.18 12.75
C LEU A 159 -42.12 0.58 14.07
N LYS A 160 -42.51 -0.07 15.17
CA LYS A 160 -42.32 0.51 16.49
C LYS A 160 -40.82 0.68 16.75
N ASP A 161 -40.48 1.81 17.38
CA ASP A 161 -39.11 2.07 17.79
C ASP A 161 -38.58 0.94 18.67
N TYR A 162 -37.32 0.61 18.45
CA TYR A 162 -36.61 -0.34 19.30
C TYR A 162 -36.43 0.28 20.69
N VAL A 163 -36.89 -0.42 21.73
CA VAL A 163 -36.73 0.04 23.10
C VAL A 163 -35.28 -0.19 23.52
N VAL A 164 -34.56 0.91 23.77
CA VAL A 164 -33.23 0.87 24.41
C VAL A 164 -33.45 0.99 25.91
N GLU A 165 -33.23 -0.11 26.65
CA GLU A 165 -33.15 -0.12 28.13
C GLU A 165 -31.80 0.41 28.62
#